data_AF-A0A3E1NTQ8-F1
#
_entry.id   AF-A0A3E1NTQ8-F1
#
_cell.length_a   1.000
_cell.length_b   1.000
_cell.length_c   1.000
_cell.angle_alpha   90.00
_cell.angle_beta   90.00
_cell.angle_gamma   90.00
#
_symmetry.space_group_name_H-M   'P 1'
#
loop_
_entity.id
_entity.type
_entity.pdbx_description
1 polymer ?
#
loop_
_entity_poly.entity_id
_entity_poly.type
_entity_poly.pdbx_seq_one_letter_code
_entity_poly.pdbx_strand_id
1 'polypeptide(L)'
;MKKTILYLCLLLATHTAFAVTDSSGTWIDQVRTLRDAIYKRDKETTKTFFTFPYNNPEFWYIFSVPKLAEKEAPVTAQSFDLYFDKIFDKAFVTSFLKIKTKDLYEKGSAKTAEFTDNQEEYYSMEATYDKAEQTVTLQLSGYNKKADPEMGGGEYAIFYVFKIKDGKLKFDKVLMAG
;
A
#
# COMPACT_ATOMS: atom_id res chain seq x y z
N MET A 1 -74.88 -9.08 26.40
CA MET A 1 -73.43 -9.32 26.59
C MET A 1 -72.71 -8.94 25.30
N LYS A 2 -72.06 -7.77 25.28
CA LYS A 2 -71.33 -7.23 24.12
C LYS A 2 -69.85 -7.62 24.24
N LYS A 3 -69.28 -8.26 23.21
CA LYS A 3 -67.84 -8.56 23.14
C LYS A 3 -67.17 -7.56 22.21
N THR A 4 -66.32 -6.73 22.78
CA THR A 4 -65.46 -5.75 22.12
C THR A 4 -64.31 -6.49 21.43
N ILE A 5 -64.14 -6.32 20.12
CA ILE A 5 -62.99 -6.85 19.37
C ILE A 5 -61.97 -5.71 19.26
N LEU A 6 -60.79 -5.93 19.84
CA LEU A 6 -59.66 -5.01 19.86
C LEU A 6 -58.94 -5.10 18.50
N TYR A 7 -58.88 -4.00 17.75
CA TYR A 7 -58.06 -3.90 16.54
C TYR A 7 -56.57 -3.80 16.92
N LEU A 8 -55.78 -4.79 16.51
CA LEU A 8 -54.32 -4.75 16.59
C LEU A 8 -53.77 -4.18 15.28
N CYS A 9 -53.40 -2.90 15.28
CA CYS A 9 -52.67 -2.28 14.18
C CYS A 9 -51.25 -2.86 14.12
N LEU A 10 -50.98 -3.72 13.13
CA LEU A 10 -49.63 -4.15 12.79
C LEU A 10 -48.94 -3.01 12.01
N LEU A 11 -48.09 -2.25 12.69
CA LEU A 11 -47.16 -1.32 12.04
C LEU A 11 -46.09 -2.16 11.30
N LEU A 12 -46.20 -2.25 9.97
CA LEU A 12 -45.08 -2.68 9.14
C LEU A 12 -44.00 -1.58 9.19
N ALA A 13 -43.00 -1.78 10.05
CA ALA A 13 -41.74 -1.07 9.91
C ALA A 13 -41.07 -1.57 8.63
N THR A 14 -41.02 -0.74 7.60
CA THR A 14 -40.15 -0.96 6.45
C THR A 14 -38.72 -0.91 6.95
N HIS A 15 -38.09 -2.07 7.16
CA HIS A 15 -36.65 -2.13 7.26
C HIS A 15 -36.10 -1.82 5.87
N THR A 16 -35.80 -0.54 5.63
CA THR A 16 -34.81 -0.16 4.64
C THR A 16 -33.50 -0.80 5.09
N ALA A 17 -33.22 -1.98 4.57
CA ALA A 17 -31.87 -2.51 4.58
C ALA A 17 -31.02 -1.48 3.83
N PHE A 18 -30.24 -0.69 4.57
CA PHE A 18 -29.08 -0.06 4.00
C PHE A 18 -28.20 -1.22 3.52
N ALA A 19 -28.24 -1.49 2.22
CA ALA A 19 -27.18 -2.23 1.59
C ALA A 19 -25.91 -1.44 1.90
N VAL A 20 -25.14 -1.94 2.86
CA VAL A 20 -23.72 -1.61 2.94
C VAL A 20 -23.16 -2.14 1.64
N THR A 21 -23.17 -1.31 0.60
CA THR A 21 -22.33 -1.54 -0.55
C THR A 21 -20.93 -1.53 0.02
N ASP A 22 -20.31 -2.71 0.11
CA ASP A 22 -18.88 -2.82 0.33
C ASP A 22 -18.23 -1.87 -0.69
N SER A 23 -17.79 -0.70 -0.21
CA SER A 23 -17.25 0.37 -1.05
C SER A 23 -15.84 0.05 -1.53
N SER A 24 -15.43 -1.23 -1.45
CA SER A 24 -14.20 -1.69 -2.07
C SER A 24 -14.38 -1.62 -3.58
N GLY A 25 -14.03 -0.47 -4.15
CA GLY A 25 -13.76 -0.34 -5.57
C GLY A 25 -12.81 -1.44 -6.04
N THR A 26 -12.66 -1.58 -7.35
CA THR A 26 -11.77 -2.58 -7.94
C THR A 26 -10.36 -2.52 -7.34
N TRP A 27 -9.56 -3.57 -7.46
CA TRP A 27 -8.19 -3.56 -6.91
C TRP A 27 -7.38 -2.35 -7.39
N ILE A 28 -7.62 -1.85 -8.61
CA ILE A 28 -6.97 -0.65 -9.13
C ILE A 28 -7.47 0.63 -8.45
N ASP A 29 -8.75 0.70 -8.06
CA ASP A 29 -9.26 1.80 -7.25
C ASP A 29 -8.60 1.82 -5.87
N GLN A 30 -8.39 0.64 -5.28
CA GLN A 30 -7.67 0.50 -4.01
C GLN A 30 -6.19 0.90 -4.13
N VAL A 31 -5.51 0.60 -5.24
CA VAL A 31 -4.16 1.13 -5.52
C VAL A 31 -4.17 2.67 -5.59
N ARG A 32 -5.19 3.28 -6.21
CA ARG A 32 -5.34 4.74 -6.25
C ARG A 32 -5.59 5.31 -4.85
N THR A 33 -6.45 4.67 -4.06
CA THR A 33 -6.71 5.06 -2.66
C THR A 33 -5.43 5.00 -1.83
N LEU A 34 -4.65 3.92 -1.93
CA LEU A 34 -3.37 3.77 -1.24
C LEU A 34 -2.40 4.90 -1.64
N ARG A 35 -2.24 5.14 -2.95
CA ARG A 35 -1.38 6.20 -3.48
C ARG A 35 -1.76 7.58 -2.95
N ASP A 36 -3.05 7.90 -3.01
CA ASP A 36 -3.55 9.20 -2.59
C ASP A 36 -3.44 9.37 -1.06
N ALA A 37 -3.67 8.31 -0.29
CA ALA A 37 -3.49 8.31 1.17
C ALA A 37 -2.03 8.53 1.56
N ILE A 38 -1.09 7.82 0.92
CA ILE A 38 0.35 7.99 1.15
C ILE A 38 0.78 9.42 0.82
N TYR A 39 0.38 9.94 -0.35
CA TYR A 39 0.72 11.30 -0.76
C TYR A 39 0.19 12.37 0.20
N LYS A 40 -1.05 12.21 0.67
CA LYS A 40 -1.68 13.13 1.63
C LYS A 40 -1.26 12.91 3.08
N ARG A 41 -0.39 11.91 3.34
CA ARG A 41 0.00 11.47 4.69
C ARG A 41 -1.20 11.07 5.55
N ASP A 42 -2.25 10.54 4.91
CA ASP A 42 -3.40 9.95 5.59
C ASP A 42 -3.02 8.56 6.11
N LYS A 43 -2.43 8.57 7.31
CA LYS A 43 -1.92 7.38 7.97
C LYS A 43 -3.05 6.42 8.34
N GLU A 44 -4.23 6.93 8.71
CA GLU A 44 -5.38 6.09 9.06
C GLU A 44 -5.84 5.29 7.84
N THR A 45 -6.05 5.94 6.70
CA THR A 45 -6.40 5.23 5.45
C THR A 45 -5.28 4.28 5.01
N THR A 46 -4.02 4.71 5.07
CA THR A 46 -2.89 3.86 4.67
C THR A 46 -2.81 2.59 5.53
N LYS A 47 -3.00 2.70 6.85
CA LYS A 47 -3.00 1.56 7.78
C LYS A 47 -4.07 0.51 7.43
N THR A 48 -5.18 0.89 6.78
CA THR A 48 -6.21 -0.09 6.36
C THR A 48 -5.69 -1.12 5.35
N PHE A 49 -4.59 -0.84 4.66
CA PHE A 49 -3.93 -1.77 3.74
C PHE A 49 -2.99 -2.74 4.46
N PHE A 50 -2.68 -2.51 5.74
CA PHE A 50 -1.75 -3.32 6.52
C PHE A 50 -2.49 -4.20 7.53
N THR A 51 -1.84 -5.29 7.94
CA THR A 51 -2.26 -6.08 9.09
C THR A 51 -1.22 -5.89 10.18
N PHE A 52 -1.63 -5.35 11.32
CA PHE A 52 -0.75 -5.12 12.46
C PHE A 52 -1.03 -6.13 13.58
N PRO A 53 -0.01 -6.60 14.32
CA PRO A 53 1.41 -6.38 14.04
C PRO A 53 1.86 -7.15 12.79
N TYR A 54 2.76 -6.55 12.00
CA TYR A 54 3.46 -7.26 10.92
C TYR A 54 4.84 -7.69 11.40
N ASN A 55 5.07 -9.01 11.39
CA ASN A 55 6.27 -9.63 11.92
C ASN A 55 7.22 -9.98 10.79
N ASN A 56 8.22 -9.14 10.55
CA ASN A 56 9.34 -9.45 9.69
C ASN A 56 10.57 -8.66 10.17
N PRO A 57 11.63 -9.35 10.61
CA PRO A 57 12.82 -8.68 11.15
C PRO A 57 13.54 -7.81 10.09
N GLU A 58 13.43 -8.14 8.80
CA GLU A 58 14.07 -7.40 7.71
C GLU A 58 13.40 -6.05 7.42
N PHE A 59 12.13 -5.86 7.82
CA PHE A 59 11.38 -4.65 7.52
C PHE A 59 12.14 -3.39 7.99
N TRP A 60 12.63 -3.40 9.22
CA TRP A 60 13.32 -2.25 9.78
C TRP A 60 14.75 -2.09 9.28
N TYR A 61 15.39 -3.15 8.80
CA TYR A 61 16.67 -3.05 8.10
C TYR A 61 16.51 -2.28 6.78
N ILE A 62 15.49 -2.62 5.98
CA ILE A 62 15.19 -1.97 4.69
C ILE A 62 14.98 -0.47 4.85
N PHE A 63 14.28 -0.05 5.92
CA PHE A 63 13.98 1.37 6.17
C PHE A 63 14.98 2.08 7.08
N SER A 64 16.15 1.48 7.32
CA SER A 64 17.24 2.07 8.13
C SER A 64 16.77 2.53 9.52
N VAL A 65 16.07 1.64 10.24
CA VAL A 65 15.64 1.84 11.63
C VAL A 65 16.35 0.81 12.52
N PRO A 66 17.68 0.95 12.74
CA PRO A 66 18.54 -0.11 13.28
C PRO A 66 18.11 -0.57 14.68
N LYS A 67 17.69 0.34 15.56
CA LYS A 67 17.24 -0.02 16.92
C LYS A 67 16.02 -0.93 16.95
N LEU A 68 15.14 -0.85 15.95
CA LEU A 68 14.00 -1.76 15.84
C LEU A 68 14.39 -3.05 15.12
N ALA A 69 15.28 -2.94 14.13
CA ALA A 69 15.83 -4.08 13.39
C ALA A 69 16.60 -5.04 14.31
N GLU A 70 17.53 -4.51 15.11
CA GLU A 70 18.33 -5.25 16.10
C GLU A 70 17.48 -5.98 17.15
N LYS A 71 16.28 -5.45 17.42
CA LYS A 71 15.34 -6.02 18.37
C LYS A 71 14.30 -6.93 17.72
N GLU A 72 14.38 -7.12 16.40
CA GLU A 72 13.38 -7.82 15.59
C GLU A 72 11.95 -7.33 15.90
N ALA A 73 11.82 -6.03 16.18
CA ALA A 73 10.59 -5.47 16.69
C ALA A 73 9.47 -5.59 15.63
N PRO A 74 8.26 -6.04 16.01
CA PRO A 74 7.15 -6.09 15.08
C PRO A 74 6.81 -4.68 14.57
N VAL A 75 6.33 -4.57 13.34
CA VAL A 75 5.71 -3.34 12.87
C VAL A 75 4.35 -3.24 13.52
N THR A 76 4.21 -2.34 14.48
CA THR A 76 2.94 -1.95 15.10
C THR A 76 2.35 -0.74 14.39
N ALA A 77 1.06 -0.46 14.62
CA ALA A 77 0.44 0.78 14.11
C ALA A 77 1.18 2.04 14.61
N GLN A 78 1.65 2.04 15.87
CA GLN A 78 2.39 3.17 16.45
C GLN A 78 3.76 3.36 15.77
N SER A 79 4.53 2.29 15.58
CA SER A 79 5.82 2.38 14.89
C SER A 79 5.66 2.71 13.41
N PHE A 80 4.60 2.22 12.76
CA PHE A 80 4.25 2.58 11.39
C PHE A 80 3.98 4.08 11.28
N ASP A 81 3.19 4.65 12.19
CA ASP A 81 2.90 6.09 12.20
C ASP A 81 4.16 6.93 12.46
N LEU A 82 5.04 6.48 13.35
CA LEU A 82 6.29 7.15 13.69
C LEU A 82 7.27 7.19 12.51
N TYR A 83 7.38 6.08 11.77
CA TYR A 83 8.35 5.92 10.68
C TYR A 83 7.73 6.01 9.28
N PHE A 84 6.52 6.55 9.17
CA PHE A 84 5.77 6.65 7.90
C PHE A 84 6.61 7.24 6.76
N ASP A 85 7.38 8.30 7.03
CA ASP A 85 8.20 8.99 6.01
C ASP A 85 9.48 8.24 5.64
N LYS A 86 9.89 7.27 6.45
CA LYS A 86 10.98 6.35 6.09
C LYS A 86 10.45 5.19 5.26
N ILE A 87 9.23 4.72 5.55
CA ILE A 87 8.56 3.66 4.80
C ILE A 87 8.14 4.18 3.42
N PHE A 88 7.65 5.42 3.34
CA PHE A 88 7.25 6.07 2.10
C PHE A 88 8.01 7.38 1.95
N ASP A 89 9.28 7.27 1.58
CA ASP A 89 10.15 8.41 1.38
C ASP A 89 9.76 9.24 0.14
N LYS A 90 10.50 10.33 -0.08
CA LYS A 90 10.26 11.22 -1.22
C LYS A 90 10.34 10.49 -2.57
N ALA A 91 11.29 9.57 -2.75
CA ALA A 91 11.48 8.85 -4.00
C ALA A 91 10.29 7.91 -4.30
N PHE A 92 9.82 7.19 -3.27
CA PHE A 92 8.61 6.39 -3.33
C PHE A 92 7.40 7.24 -3.69
N VAL A 93 7.13 8.31 -2.93
CA VAL A 93 5.95 9.16 -3.12
C VAL A 93 5.94 9.77 -4.52
N THR A 94 7.08 10.34 -4.94
CA THR A 94 7.22 10.99 -6.24
C THR A 94 6.96 10.01 -7.38
N SER A 95 7.55 8.82 -7.30
CA SER A 95 7.39 7.82 -8.35
C SER A 95 5.99 7.21 -8.37
N PHE A 96 5.44 6.87 -7.20
CA PHE A 96 4.12 6.23 -7.12
C PHE A 96 3.01 7.15 -7.64
N LEU A 97 3.11 8.47 -7.40
CA LEU A 97 2.21 9.47 -7.97
C LEU A 97 2.21 9.46 -9.51
N LYS A 98 3.32 9.10 -10.13
CA LYS A 98 3.51 9.14 -11.59
C LYS A 98 3.19 7.81 -12.27
N ILE A 99 2.87 6.76 -11.51
CA ILE A 99 2.36 5.50 -12.07
C ILE A 99 1.02 5.74 -12.76
N LYS A 100 0.98 5.42 -14.05
CA LYS A 100 -0.23 5.45 -14.87
C LYS A 100 -1.11 4.23 -14.55
N THR A 101 -2.02 4.37 -13.60
CA THR A 101 -2.91 3.27 -13.16
C THR A 101 -3.79 2.70 -14.29
N LYS A 102 -4.06 3.46 -15.36
CA LYS A 102 -4.71 2.93 -16.57
C LYS A 102 -3.84 1.87 -17.25
N ASP A 103 -2.56 2.16 -17.46
CA ASP A 103 -1.61 1.20 -18.06
C ASP A 103 -1.46 -0.03 -17.16
N LEU A 104 -1.34 0.16 -15.84
CA LEU A 104 -1.27 -0.95 -14.88
C LEU A 104 -2.51 -1.86 -14.97
N TYR A 105 -3.70 -1.28 -15.09
CA TYR A 105 -4.94 -2.04 -15.20
C TYR A 105 -5.08 -2.78 -16.53
N GLU A 106 -4.76 -2.12 -17.65
CA GLU A 106 -4.98 -2.66 -19.00
C GLU A 106 -3.87 -3.62 -19.44
N LYS A 107 -2.62 -3.36 -19.04
CA LYS A 107 -1.42 -4.09 -19.50
C LYS A 107 -0.80 -4.97 -18.43
N GLY A 108 -1.24 -4.83 -17.17
CA GLY A 108 -0.61 -5.51 -16.03
C GLY A 108 0.71 -4.89 -15.58
N SER A 109 1.16 -3.79 -16.20
CA SER A 109 2.37 -3.07 -15.79
C SER A 109 2.32 -1.58 -16.14
N ALA A 110 3.02 -0.78 -15.35
CA ALA A 110 3.27 0.63 -15.62
C ALA A 110 4.60 1.05 -15.00
N LYS A 111 5.39 1.84 -15.73
CA LYS A 111 6.69 2.32 -15.28
C LYS A 111 6.78 3.83 -15.39
N THR A 112 7.44 4.47 -14.44
CA THR A 112 7.75 5.89 -14.51
C THR A 112 8.93 6.16 -15.43
N ALA A 113 9.07 7.41 -15.88
CA ALA A 113 10.40 7.87 -16.28
C ALA A 113 11.35 7.84 -15.06
N GLU A 114 12.64 7.91 -15.33
CA GLU A 114 13.64 8.11 -14.30
C GLU A 114 13.58 9.54 -13.74
N PHE A 115 13.74 9.67 -12.43
CA PHE A 115 13.83 10.93 -11.71
C PHE A 115 15.24 11.11 -11.15
N THR A 116 15.61 12.35 -10.87
CA THR A 116 16.84 12.68 -10.14
C THR A 116 16.62 13.93 -9.29
N ASP A 117 17.23 13.94 -8.10
CA ASP A 117 17.15 15.07 -7.18
C ASP A 117 18.36 16.02 -7.31
N ASN A 118 19.52 15.51 -7.73
CA ASN A 118 20.80 16.24 -7.73
C ASN A 118 21.74 15.84 -8.89
N GLN A 119 21.22 15.18 -9.94
CA GLN A 119 22.00 14.59 -11.06
C GLN A 119 22.97 13.47 -10.65
N GLU A 120 22.91 13.01 -9.41
CA GLU A 120 23.78 11.96 -8.87
C GLU A 120 22.97 10.75 -8.44
N GLU A 121 21.86 10.99 -7.75
CA GLU A 121 20.89 9.98 -7.32
C GLU A 121 19.74 9.91 -8.31
N TYR A 122 19.46 8.70 -8.76
CA TYR A 122 18.43 8.39 -9.74
C TYR A 122 17.47 7.37 -9.18
N TYR A 123 16.20 7.49 -9.51
CA TYR A 123 15.19 6.52 -9.09
C TYR A 123 14.02 6.44 -10.07
N SER A 124 13.34 5.30 -10.07
CA SER A 124 12.11 5.07 -10.84
C SER A 124 11.24 4.03 -10.14
N MET A 125 9.97 3.97 -10.52
CA MET A 125 9.07 2.92 -10.05
C MET A 125 8.48 2.14 -11.21
N GLU A 126 8.47 0.82 -11.06
CA GLU A 126 7.68 -0.10 -11.86
C GLU A 126 6.60 -0.71 -10.98
N ALA A 127 5.35 -0.61 -11.43
CA ALA A 127 4.22 -1.29 -10.83
C ALA A 127 3.81 -2.45 -11.74
N THR A 128 3.61 -3.63 -11.16
CA THR A 128 3.15 -4.82 -11.87
C THR A 128 1.95 -5.45 -11.17
N TYR A 129 1.07 -6.07 -11.96
CA TYR A 129 -0.04 -6.87 -11.47
C TYR A 129 0.06 -8.28 -12.06
N ASP A 130 0.31 -9.25 -11.18
CA ASP A 130 0.22 -10.67 -11.50
C ASP A 130 -1.22 -11.14 -11.26
N LYS A 131 -1.90 -11.50 -12.35
CA LYS A 131 -3.28 -11.99 -12.31
C LYS A 131 -3.40 -13.39 -11.73
N ALA A 132 -2.42 -14.27 -11.93
CA ALA A 132 -2.46 -15.64 -11.41
C ALA A 132 -2.29 -15.62 -9.89
N GLU A 133 -1.33 -14.83 -9.41
CA GLU A 133 -1.01 -14.70 -7.98
C GLU A 133 -1.84 -13.63 -7.26
N GLN A 134 -2.72 -12.92 -7.98
CA GLN A 134 -3.54 -11.82 -7.45
C GLN A 134 -2.67 -10.81 -6.68
N THR A 135 -1.52 -10.44 -7.25
CA THR A 135 -0.47 -9.70 -6.54
C THR A 135 -0.13 -8.41 -7.28
N VAL A 136 -0.11 -7.30 -6.56
CA VAL A 136 0.41 -6.00 -7.04
C VAL A 136 1.77 -5.78 -6.41
N THR A 137 2.79 -5.50 -7.22
CA THR A 137 4.13 -5.16 -6.75
C THR A 137 4.45 -3.72 -7.15
N LEU A 138 4.94 -2.92 -6.20
CA LEU A 138 5.54 -1.61 -6.47
C LEU A 138 7.04 -1.76 -6.24
N GLN A 139 7.82 -1.79 -7.32
CA GLN A 139 9.27 -1.84 -7.28
C GLN A 139 9.83 -0.43 -7.40
N LEU A 140 10.37 0.13 -6.31
CA LEU A 140 11.18 1.34 -6.33
C LEU A 140 12.63 0.94 -6.59
N SER A 141 13.20 1.35 -7.73
CA SER A 141 14.61 1.13 -8.03
C SER A 141 15.36 2.46 -7.99
N GLY A 142 16.60 2.44 -7.52
CA GLY A 142 17.46 3.61 -7.56
C GLY A 142 18.92 3.24 -7.74
N TYR A 143 19.72 4.22 -8.15
CA TYR A 143 21.16 4.09 -8.28
C TYR A 143 21.86 5.44 -8.08
N ASN A 144 23.17 5.40 -7.80
CA ASN A 144 24.01 6.59 -7.71
C ASN A 144 25.10 6.55 -8.79
N LYS A 145 25.16 7.55 -9.67
CA LYS A 145 26.14 7.59 -10.78
C LYS A 145 27.59 7.83 -10.36
N LYS A 146 27.81 8.38 -9.16
CA LYS A 146 29.14 8.64 -8.62
C LYS A 146 29.67 7.52 -7.75
N ALA A 147 28.84 6.52 -7.45
CA ALA A 147 29.28 5.39 -6.68
C ALA A 147 30.19 4.50 -7.54
N ASP A 148 31.25 4.01 -6.92
CA ASP A 148 32.28 3.21 -7.58
C ASP A 148 31.68 1.87 -8.03
N PRO A 149 31.65 1.57 -9.35
CA PRO A 149 31.14 0.31 -9.86
C PRO A 149 31.87 -0.91 -9.28
N GLU A 150 33.15 -0.78 -8.90
CA GLU A 150 33.93 -1.87 -8.30
C GLU A 150 33.58 -2.12 -6.82
N MET A 151 32.95 -1.15 -6.14
CA MET A 151 32.49 -1.30 -4.76
C MET A 151 31.01 -1.70 -4.65
N GLY A 152 30.36 -2.05 -5.78
CA GLY A 152 28.95 -2.44 -5.81
C GLY A 152 28.00 -1.34 -5.31
N GLY A 153 28.46 -0.10 -5.29
CA GLY A 153 27.78 0.98 -4.60
C GLY A 153 26.68 1.56 -5.47
N GLY A 154 25.46 1.56 -4.97
CA GLY A 154 24.47 2.56 -5.35
C GLY A 154 23.18 1.98 -5.89
N GLU A 155 23.20 0.86 -6.60
CA GLU A 155 21.96 0.25 -7.11
C GLU A 155 21.17 -0.43 -6.00
N TYR A 156 19.86 -0.21 -5.98
CA TYR A 156 18.94 -0.90 -5.11
C TYR A 156 17.57 -1.04 -5.75
N ALA A 157 16.79 -2.00 -5.28
CA ALA A 157 15.39 -2.17 -5.57
C ALA A 157 14.64 -2.57 -4.29
N ILE A 158 13.64 -1.78 -3.91
CA ILE A 158 12.71 -2.09 -2.81
C ILE A 158 11.37 -2.49 -3.42
N PHE A 159 10.87 -3.67 -3.06
CA PHE A 159 9.63 -4.24 -3.57
C PHE A 159 8.56 -4.20 -2.49
N TYR A 160 7.51 -3.41 -2.69
CA TYR A 160 6.33 -3.40 -1.83
C TYR A 160 5.28 -4.30 -2.47
N VAL A 161 5.03 -5.45 -1.85
CA VAL A 161 4.16 -6.50 -2.39
C VAL A 161 2.83 -6.47 -1.67
N PHE A 162 1.75 -6.41 -2.44
CA PHE A 162 0.37 -6.43 -1.97
C PHE A 162 -0.36 -7.62 -2.59
N LYS A 163 -1.11 -8.38 -1.79
CA LYS A 163 -2.02 -9.42 -2.27
C LYS A 163 -3.46 -8.91 -2.26
N ILE A 164 -4.23 -9.32 -3.25
CA ILE A 164 -5.68 -9.12 -3.28
C ILE A 164 -6.31 -10.35 -2.63
N LYS A 165 -6.84 -10.19 -1.42
CA LYS A 165 -7.53 -11.25 -0.66
C LYS A 165 -8.96 -10.81 -0.42
N ASP A 166 -9.94 -11.62 -0.83
CA ASP A 166 -11.37 -11.30 -0.73
C ASP A 166 -11.71 -9.92 -1.36
N GLY A 167 -11.09 -9.64 -2.52
CA GLY A 167 -11.23 -8.37 -3.21
C GLY A 167 -10.52 -7.18 -2.56
N LYS A 168 -9.81 -7.37 -1.43
CA LYS A 168 -9.12 -6.30 -0.69
C LYS A 168 -7.62 -6.35 -0.92
N LEU A 169 -7.04 -5.22 -1.32
CA LEU A 169 -5.60 -5.03 -1.42
C LEU A 169 -4.99 -4.98 -0.02
N LYS A 170 -4.07 -5.89 0.27
CA LYS A 170 -3.39 -5.99 1.57
C LYS A 170 -1.90 -6.11 1.38
N PHE A 171 -1.13 -5.32 2.11
CA PHE A 171 0.31 -5.45 2.21
C PHE A 171 0.65 -6.87 2.67
N ASP A 172 1.54 -7.51 1.93
CA ASP A 172 1.99 -8.88 2.16
C ASP A 172 3.42 -8.87 2.70
N LYS A 173 4.33 -8.18 2.00
CA LYS A 173 5.74 -8.11 2.37
C LYS A 173 6.45 -6.93 1.71
N VAL A 174 7.62 -6.62 2.25
CA VAL A 174 8.63 -5.78 1.61
C VAL A 174 9.90 -6.59 1.44
N LEU A 175 10.59 -6.41 0.31
CA LEU A 175 11.87 -7.06 0.01
C LEU A 175 12.84 -6.00 -0.52
N MET A 176 14.14 -6.27 -0.39
CA MET A 176 15.19 -5.44 -0.98
C MET A 176 16.17 -6.32 -1.76
N ALA A 177 16.59 -5.84 -2.92
CA ALA A 177 17.68 -6.40 -3.71
C ALA A 177 18.62 -5.26 -4.14
N GLY A 178 19.89 -5.57 -4.40
CA GLY A 178 20.93 -4.57 -4.67
C GLY A 178 22.25 -5.03 -4.10
#